data_AF-A0A5K3EZS0-F1
#
_entry.id   AF-A0A5K3EZS0-F1
#
_cell.length_a   1.000
_cell.length_b   1.000
_cell.length_c   1.000
_cell.angle_alpha   90.00
_cell.angle_beta   90.00
_cell.angle_gamma   90.00
#
_symmetry.space_group_name_H-M   'P 1'
#
loop_
_entity.id
_entity.type
_entity.pdbx_description
1 polymer ?
#
loop_
_entity_poly.entity_id
_entity_poly.type
_entity_poly.pdbx_seq_one_letter_code
_entity_poly.pdbx_strand_id
1 'polypeptide(L)'
;MELRTLSHQKVNLDLLMKRATLNLLILYEEYTMLKEFEKSERGLAANYEKKITERAEVDQKVAETELEIEETLVQIERLTERENEIFENFKNYLGDNHKWNDFLHKVYKKKIKRKVKRTTEGGEDSESSSSSEDSEWNESDEEEEDDDMLDLDMCPPDCEQVDYDTTVAFRDQRLDVEDEIAEQRRLLEIQHKDAETLTKKSRAAHLALEQAASDLKAFQLEKQRKLNVLERAVTLRLDQITFFQDKALPADFSPVLIFKRENVALLKRRIQALEDEKRIQRKEKKQAKEKHLMLQRHKRVFQDKLQKMAIKCDLVMIDKFGRLENIEKLETISINPKIEEISCRVLALQARIQREENAAEERLREARDKYIVQMRENTRIVAKTLMVFNELQAYFSSMEAHRKHPNKPVSEGVIKENKELTSRIKVVQSQAEEINRLTAEIRCLSEKGPKILPPVQAPPNFRPVTN
;
A
#
# COMPACT_ATOMS: atom_id res chain seq x y z
N MET A 1 54.20 53.29 -11.69
CA MET A 1 53.42 52.28 -10.94
C MET A 1 52.45 51.52 -11.84
N GLU A 2 51.82 52.17 -12.81
CA GLU A 2 50.81 51.57 -13.71
C GLU A 2 51.32 50.41 -14.57
N LEU A 3 52.56 50.45 -15.07
CA LEU A 3 53.14 49.34 -15.85
C LEU A 3 53.32 48.05 -15.04
N ARG A 4 53.67 48.15 -13.74
CA ARG A 4 53.79 46.98 -12.87
C ARG A 4 52.42 46.39 -12.54
N THR A 5 51.42 47.22 -12.29
CA THR A 5 50.05 46.75 -12.05
C THR A 5 49.46 46.09 -13.30
N LEU A 6 49.69 46.67 -14.49
CA LEU A 6 49.26 46.08 -15.76
C LEU A 6 49.94 44.73 -16.01
N SER A 7 51.24 44.62 -15.71
CA SER A 7 52.00 43.37 -15.84
C SER A 7 51.46 42.28 -14.90
N HIS A 8 51.17 42.59 -13.64
CA HIS A 8 50.54 41.65 -12.71
C HIS A 8 49.14 41.22 -13.15
N GLN A 9 48.33 42.16 -13.66
CA GLN A 9 47.01 41.85 -14.20
C GLN A 9 47.09 40.93 -15.42
N LYS A 10 48.03 41.18 -16.33
CA LYS A 10 48.27 40.30 -17.49
C LYS A 10 48.62 38.88 -17.06
N VAL A 11 49.58 38.72 -16.15
CA VAL A 11 49.98 37.38 -15.65
C VAL A 11 48.82 36.66 -14.96
N ASN A 12 48.00 37.38 -14.20
CA ASN A 12 46.82 36.80 -13.55
C ASN A 12 45.77 36.36 -14.58
N LEU A 13 45.50 37.19 -15.59
CA LEU A 13 44.59 36.85 -16.68
C LEU A 13 45.10 35.64 -17.49
N ASP A 14 46.39 35.60 -17.82
CA ASP A 14 47.00 34.45 -18.50
C ASP A 14 46.86 33.16 -17.68
N LEU A 15 47.07 33.23 -16.35
CA LEU A 15 46.87 32.10 -15.45
C LEU A 15 45.41 31.64 -15.41
N LEU A 16 44.47 32.59 -15.32
CA LEU A 16 43.03 32.29 -15.33
C LEU A 16 42.60 31.68 -16.67
N MET A 17 43.09 32.19 -17.79
CA MET A 17 42.83 31.64 -19.12
C MET A 17 43.35 30.21 -19.23
N LYS A 18 44.62 29.96 -18.84
CA LYS A 18 45.20 28.61 -18.87
C LYS A 18 44.46 27.64 -17.95
N ARG A 19 44.07 28.08 -16.76
CA ARG A 19 43.24 27.29 -15.84
C ARG A 19 41.87 26.96 -16.45
N ALA A 20 41.22 27.92 -17.09
CA ALA A 20 39.94 27.70 -17.77
C ALA A 20 40.09 26.70 -18.93
N THR A 21 41.15 26.80 -19.73
CA THR A 21 41.44 25.84 -20.81
C THR A 21 41.67 24.43 -20.26
N LEU A 22 42.46 24.27 -19.20
CA LEU A 22 42.69 22.97 -18.57
C LEU A 22 41.40 22.38 -17.98
N ASN A 23 40.59 23.20 -17.30
CA ASN A 23 39.29 22.76 -16.80
C ASN A 23 38.35 22.32 -17.93
N LEU A 24 38.34 23.05 -19.05
CA LEU A 24 37.53 22.69 -20.21
C LEU A 24 37.96 21.34 -20.79
N LEU A 25 39.27 21.09 -20.88
CA LEU A 25 39.81 19.80 -21.34
C LEU A 25 39.36 18.65 -20.42
N ILE A 26 39.51 18.82 -19.11
CA ILE A 26 39.09 17.81 -18.11
C ILE A 26 37.58 17.57 -18.20
N LEU A 27 36.76 18.63 -18.32
CA LEU A 27 35.32 18.49 -18.47
C LEU A 27 34.93 17.78 -19.77
N TYR A 28 35.70 17.97 -20.84
CA TYR A 28 35.49 17.28 -22.10
C TYR A 28 35.85 15.78 -22.02
N GLU A 29 36.94 15.43 -21.33
CA GLU A 29 37.29 14.03 -21.02
C GLU A 29 36.22 13.37 -20.15
N GLU A 30 35.77 14.07 -19.10
CA GLU A 30 34.67 13.63 -18.23
C GLU A 30 33.38 13.41 -19.04
N TYR A 31 33.01 14.37 -19.88
CA TYR A 31 31.84 14.27 -20.75
C TYR A 31 31.92 13.07 -21.70
N THR A 32 33.08 12.85 -22.31
CA THR A 32 33.28 11.74 -23.26
C THR A 32 33.10 10.40 -22.56
N MET A 33 33.73 10.21 -21.39
CA MET A 33 33.52 9.00 -20.59
C MET A 33 32.07 8.84 -20.13
N LEU A 34 31.45 9.91 -19.63
CA LEU A 34 30.06 9.87 -19.17
C LEU A 34 29.11 9.47 -20.29
N LYS A 35 29.33 9.94 -21.52
CA LYS A 35 28.51 9.60 -22.68
C LYS A 35 28.59 8.11 -23.06
N GLU A 36 29.78 7.50 -22.92
CA GLU A 36 29.95 6.05 -23.11
C GLU A 36 29.20 5.27 -22.03
N PHE A 37 29.35 5.68 -20.76
CA PHE A 37 28.65 5.06 -19.64
C PHE A 37 27.13 5.20 -19.74
N GLU A 38 26.63 6.34 -20.21
CA GLU A 38 25.19 6.62 -20.30
C GLU A 38 24.46 5.60 -21.18
N LYS A 39 25.07 5.18 -22.31
CA LYS A 39 24.46 4.19 -23.21
C LYS A 39 24.31 2.83 -22.53
N SER A 40 25.36 2.37 -21.85
CA SER A 40 25.37 1.08 -21.14
C SER A 40 24.49 1.13 -19.88
N GLU A 41 24.49 2.24 -19.16
CA GLU A 41 23.65 2.47 -17.97
C GLU A 41 22.17 2.47 -18.34
N ARG A 42 21.79 3.14 -19.45
CA ARG A 42 20.42 3.11 -19.97
C ARG A 42 19.96 1.68 -20.29
N GLY A 43 20.85 0.87 -20.88
CA GLY A 43 20.56 -0.54 -21.16
C GLY A 43 20.32 -1.37 -19.89
N LEU A 44 21.20 -1.23 -18.89
CA LEU A 44 21.08 -1.93 -17.61
C LEU A 44 19.88 -1.45 -16.79
N ALA A 45 19.59 -0.15 -16.78
CA ALA A 45 18.43 0.42 -16.11
C ALA A 45 17.13 -0.07 -16.75
N ALA A 46 17.04 -0.07 -18.08
CA ALA A 46 15.87 -0.62 -18.79
C ALA A 46 15.70 -2.12 -18.54
N ASN A 47 16.79 -2.89 -18.44
CA ASN A 47 16.71 -4.30 -18.07
C ASN A 47 16.20 -4.47 -16.62
N TYR A 48 16.70 -3.67 -15.68
CA TYR A 48 16.24 -3.68 -14.30
C TYR A 48 14.75 -3.33 -14.18
N GLU A 49 14.29 -2.28 -14.89
CA GLU A 49 12.88 -1.92 -14.95
C GLU A 49 12.01 -3.04 -15.51
N LYS A 50 12.44 -3.70 -16.60
CA LYS A 50 11.74 -4.88 -17.14
C LYS A 50 11.66 -6.01 -16.13
N LYS A 51 12.72 -6.26 -15.35
CA LYS A 51 12.70 -7.30 -14.31
C LYS A 51 11.81 -6.93 -13.13
N ILE A 52 11.65 -5.65 -12.81
CA ILE A 52 10.65 -5.19 -11.82
C ILE A 52 9.24 -5.50 -12.32
N THR A 53 8.93 -5.13 -13.57
CA THR A 53 7.58 -5.35 -14.11
C THR A 53 7.27 -6.84 -14.25
N GLU A 54 8.21 -7.64 -14.76
CA GLU A 54 8.06 -9.10 -14.84
C GLU A 54 7.81 -9.74 -13.46
N ARG A 55 8.55 -9.31 -12.43
CA ARG A 55 8.32 -9.79 -11.06
C ARG A 55 6.92 -9.40 -10.58
N ALA A 56 6.52 -8.14 -10.75
CA ALA A 56 5.22 -7.67 -10.31
C ALA A 56 4.07 -8.45 -10.97
N GLU A 57 4.18 -8.72 -12.27
CA GLU A 57 3.20 -9.53 -13.01
C GLU A 57 3.13 -10.97 -12.51
N VAL A 58 4.28 -11.59 -12.20
CA VAL A 58 4.31 -12.96 -11.67
C VAL A 58 3.78 -13.02 -10.23
N ASP A 59 4.16 -12.07 -9.38
CA ASP A 59 3.68 -11.99 -8.00
C ASP A 59 2.15 -11.70 -7.96
N GLN A 60 1.64 -10.89 -8.89
CA GLN A 60 0.19 -10.70 -9.06
C GLN A 60 -0.51 -12.01 -9.44
N LYS A 61 0.01 -12.76 -10.42
CA LYS A 61 -0.56 -14.04 -10.83
C LYS A 61 -0.54 -15.08 -9.71
N VAL A 62 0.52 -15.10 -8.88
CA VAL A 62 0.57 -15.97 -7.69
C VAL A 62 -0.57 -15.62 -6.75
N ALA A 63 -0.74 -14.34 -6.42
CA ALA A 63 -1.82 -13.90 -5.53
C ALA A 63 -3.21 -14.21 -6.08
N GLU A 64 -3.43 -14.03 -7.39
CA GLU A 64 -4.69 -14.39 -8.06
C GLU A 64 -4.96 -15.90 -7.94
N THR A 65 -3.98 -16.77 -8.20
CA THR A 65 -4.16 -18.22 -8.05
C THR A 65 -4.33 -18.68 -6.60
N GLU A 66 -3.72 -18.00 -5.64
CA GLU A 66 -3.91 -18.28 -4.21
C GLU A 66 -5.35 -17.96 -3.78
N LEU A 67 -5.91 -16.83 -4.26
CA LEU A 67 -7.32 -16.49 -4.03
C LEU A 67 -8.26 -17.51 -4.69
N GLU A 68 -7.98 -17.93 -5.92
CA GLU A 68 -8.78 -18.96 -6.61
C GLU A 68 -8.79 -20.31 -5.86
N ILE A 69 -7.68 -20.69 -5.22
CA ILE A 69 -7.60 -21.89 -4.37
C ILE A 69 -8.43 -21.72 -3.09
N GLU A 70 -8.39 -20.55 -2.45
CA GLU A 70 -9.21 -20.26 -1.28
C GLU A 70 -10.72 -20.31 -1.63
N GLU A 71 -11.11 -19.77 -2.78
CA GLU A 71 -12.49 -19.82 -3.27
C GLU A 71 -12.95 -21.26 -3.55
N THR A 72 -12.12 -22.11 -4.15
CA THR A 72 -12.48 -23.52 -4.40
C THR A 72 -12.54 -24.34 -3.11
N LEU A 73 -11.67 -24.07 -2.13
CA LEU A 73 -11.75 -24.67 -0.80
C LEU A 73 -13.08 -24.36 -0.10
N VAL A 74 -13.50 -23.09 -0.11
CA VAL A 74 -14.79 -22.66 0.46
C VAL A 74 -15.96 -23.31 -0.28
N GLN A 75 -15.87 -23.47 -1.61
CA GLN A 75 -16.88 -24.18 -2.38
C GLN A 75 -16.98 -25.66 -2.01
N ILE A 76 -15.84 -26.33 -1.79
CA ILE A 76 -15.81 -27.72 -1.31
C ILE A 76 -16.45 -27.81 0.08
N GLU A 77 -16.10 -26.92 1.00
CA GLU A 77 -16.72 -26.87 2.35
C GLU A 77 -18.24 -26.72 2.25
N ARG A 78 -18.74 -25.78 1.44
CA ARG A 78 -20.19 -25.59 1.22
C ARG A 78 -20.88 -26.83 0.63
N LEU A 79 -20.21 -27.54 -0.28
CA LEU A 79 -20.75 -28.78 -0.84
C LEU A 79 -20.75 -29.92 0.19
N THR A 80 -19.73 -30.01 1.05
CA THR A 80 -19.72 -30.98 2.16
C THR A 80 -20.77 -30.67 3.22
N GLU A 81 -21.06 -29.39 3.48
CA GLU A 81 -22.19 -28.99 4.33
C GLU A 81 -23.52 -29.44 3.72
N ARG A 82 -23.72 -29.23 2.42
CA ARG A 82 -24.92 -29.71 1.71
C ARG A 82 -25.05 -31.22 1.73
N GLU A 83 -23.96 -31.97 1.59
CA GLU A 83 -23.94 -33.43 1.73
C GLU A 83 -24.41 -33.84 3.14
N ASN A 84 -23.91 -33.16 4.19
CA ASN A 84 -24.34 -33.39 5.57
C ASN A 84 -25.81 -33.00 5.80
N GLU A 85 -26.29 -31.91 5.20
CA GLU A 85 -27.71 -31.54 5.23
C GLU A 85 -28.60 -32.60 4.57
N ILE A 86 -28.19 -33.16 3.43
CA ILE A 86 -28.90 -34.26 2.76
C ILE A 86 -28.93 -35.49 3.67
N PHE A 87 -27.82 -35.79 4.36
CA PHE A 87 -27.74 -36.89 5.32
C PHE A 87 -28.65 -36.68 6.55
N GLU A 88 -28.65 -35.48 7.13
CA GLU A 88 -29.53 -35.14 8.27
C GLU A 88 -31.01 -35.12 7.85
N ASN A 89 -31.33 -34.61 6.64
CA ASN A 89 -32.69 -34.66 6.09
C ASN A 89 -33.16 -36.10 5.86
N PHE A 90 -32.28 -36.97 5.36
CA PHE A 90 -32.54 -38.40 5.21
C PHE A 90 -32.79 -39.07 6.57
N LYS A 91 -31.95 -38.77 7.57
CA LYS A 91 -32.09 -39.29 8.94
C LYS A 91 -33.39 -38.80 9.62
N ASN A 92 -33.73 -37.52 9.46
CA ASN A 92 -34.96 -36.92 9.99
C ASN A 92 -36.22 -37.48 9.31
N TYR A 93 -36.14 -37.83 8.03
CA TYR A 93 -37.25 -38.43 7.28
C TYR A 93 -37.53 -39.88 7.74
N LEU A 94 -36.49 -40.67 8.01
CA LEU A 94 -36.61 -42.05 8.47
C LEU A 94 -37.08 -42.20 9.92
N GLY A 95 -36.62 -41.31 10.82
CA GLY A 95 -36.91 -41.40 12.26
C GLY A 95 -36.39 -42.68 12.94
N ASP A 96 -36.38 -42.70 14.28
CA ASP A 96 -35.73 -43.80 15.04
C ASP A 96 -36.51 -45.13 15.06
N ASN A 97 -37.70 -45.21 14.46
CA ASN A 97 -38.66 -46.33 14.64
C ASN A 97 -39.11 -47.05 13.35
N HIS A 98 -38.42 -46.89 12.22
CA HIS A 98 -38.74 -47.64 11.00
C HIS A 98 -38.21 -49.08 11.04
N LYS A 99 -39.08 -50.07 10.78
CA LYS A 99 -38.69 -51.51 10.73
C LYS A 99 -37.65 -51.86 9.67
N TRP A 100 -37.46 -50.98 8.68
CA TRP A 100 -36.55 -51.14 7.55
C TRP A 100 -35.39 -50.13 7.55
N ASN A 101 -35.10 -49.49 8.69
CA ASN A 101 -34.10 -48.43 8.79
C ASN A 101 -32.70 -48.89 8.33
N ASP A 102 -32.28 -50.08 8.74
CA ASP A 102 -31.00 -50.68 8.32
C ASP A 102 -30.94 -50.99 6.81
N PHE A 103 -32.06 -51.42 6.22
CA PHE A 103 -32.17 -51.67 4.78
C PHE A 103 -32.12 -50.36 3.99
N LEU A 104 -32.88 -49.34 4.39
CA LEU A 104 -32.91 -48.04 3.72
C LEU A 104 -31.60 -47.27 3.89
N HIS A 105 -30.90 -47.40 5.02
CA HIS A 105 -29.52 -46.90 5.16
C HIS A 105 -28.54 -47.62 4.22
N LYS A 106 -28.69 -48.93 4.00
CA LYS A 106 -27.88 -49.69 3.02
C LYS A 106 -28.19 -49.24 1.59
N VAL A 107 -29.46 -49.01 1.23
CA VAL A 107 -29.87 -48.47 -0.07
C VAL A 107 -29.31 -47.07 -0.30
N TYR A 108 -29.41 -46.18 0.70
CA TYR A 108 -28.85 -44.83 0.66
C TYR A 108 -27.32 -44.85 0.52
N LYS A 109 -26.62 -45.74 1.24
CA LYS A 109 -25.15 -45.84 1.19
C LYS A 109 -24.63 -46.45 -0.12
N LYS A 110 -25.41 -47.27 -0.82
CA LYS A 110 -25.01 -47.96 -2.05
C LYS A 110 -24.51 -46.96 -3.11
N LYS A 111 -23.24 -47.10 -3.49
CA LYS A 111 -22.65 -46.33 -4.60
C LYS A 111 -23.06 -46.98 -5.92
N ILE A 112 -23.79 -46.25 -6.75
CA ILE A 112 -24.11 -46.68 -8.11
C ILE A 112 -23.04 -46.12 -9.04
N LYS A 113 -22.44 -46.97 -9.88
CA LYS A 113 -21.58 -46.50 -10.98
C LYS A 113 -22.45 -45.77 -12.01
N ARG A 114 -22.53 -44.45 -11.88
CA ARG A 114 -23.18 -43.60 -12.87
C ARG A 114 -22.26 -43.50 -14.08
N LYS A 115 -22.67 -44.06 -15.23
CA LYS A 115 -22.00 -43.77 -16.50
C LYS A 115 -22.20 -42.29 -16.77
N VAL A 116 -21.10 -41.53 -16.76
CA VAL A 116 -21.04 -40.14 -17.19
C VAL A 116 -21.89 -39.99 -18.45
N LYS A 117 -23.01 -39.27 -18.33
CA LYS A 117 -23.86 -38.89 -19.46
C LYS A 117 -23.06 -37.86 -20.27
N ARG A 118 -22.20 -38.36 -21.16
CA ARG A 118 -21.57 -37.54 -22.20
C ARG A 118 -22.69 -36.92 -23.02
N THR A 119 -22.92 -35.64 -22.82
CA THR A 119 -23.66 -34.80 -23.76
C THR A 119 -22.91 -34.81 -25.07
N THR A 120 -23.47 -35.49 -26.07
CA THR A 120 -22.99 -35.55 -27.43
C THR A 120 -23.25 -34.20 -28.11
N GLU A 121 -22.28 -33.31 -28.12
CA GLU A 121 -22.17 -32.27 -29.16
C GLU A 121 -20.71 -32.19 -29.65
N GLY A 122 -20.54 -32.70 -30.88
CA GLY A 122 -19.48 -32.52 -31.88
C GLY A 122 -18.10 -32.00 -31.50
N GLY A 123 -17.08 -32.81 -31.83
CA GLY A 123 -15.72 -32.34 -32.11
C GLY A 123 -14.70 -33.46 -32.06
N GLU A 124 -14.27 -33.93 -33.22
CA GLU A 124 -13.27 -34.98 -33.42
C GLU A 124 -11.85 -34.58 -32.93
N ASP A 125 -11.10 -35.65 -32.60
CA ASP A 125 -9.66 -35.83 -32.71
C ASP A 125 -8.69 -35.72 -31.51
N SER A 126 -7.95 -36.83 -31.39
CA SER A 126 -6.56 -37.02 -30.92
C SER A 126 -6.31 -37.41 -29.45
N GLU A 127 -6.32 -38.74 -29.23
CA GLU A 127 -5.18 -39.55 -28.78
C GLU A 127 -4.25 -38.98 -27.70
N SER A 128 -4.32 -39.50 -26.47
CA SER A 128 -3.15 -40.16 -25.86
C SER A 128 -3.49 -40.90 -24.57
N SER A 129 -3.05 -42.16 -24.54
CA SER A 129 -3.04 -43.07 -23.40
C SER A 129 -2.04 -42.62 -22.33
N SER A 130 -2.44 -42.66 -21.06
CA SER A 130 -1.51 -43.02 -19.98
C SER A 130 -2.27 -43.77 -18.90
N SER A 131 -2.09 -45.09 -18.95
CA SER A 131 -2.32 -46.01 -17.85
C SER A 131 -1.54 -45.54 -16.61
N SER A 132 -2.18 -45.50 -15.46
CA SER A 132 -1.49 -45.58 -14.17
C SER A 132 -2.37 -46.41 -13.24
N GLU A 133 -2.04 -47.70 -13.22
CA GLU A 133 -2.43 -48.65 -12.21
C GLU A 133 -1.78 -48.22 -10.89
N ASP A 134 -2.58 -47.91 -9.88
CA ASP A 134 -2.16 -48.06 -8.49
C ASP A 134 -3.42 -48.26 -7.63
N SER A 135 -3.95 -49.49 -7.73
CA SER A 135 -5.05 -50.01 -6.91
C SER A 135 -4.47 -51.03 -5.95
N GLU A 136 -3.88 -50.59 -4.86
CA GLU A 136 -3.53 -51.44 -3.72
C GLU A 136 -3.87 -50.72 -2.42
N TRP A 137 -5.09 -50.89 -1.89
CA TRP A 137 -5.32 -50.80 -0.44
C TRP A 137 -6.45 -51.75 -0.01
N ASN A 138 -5.98 -52.94 0.37
CA ASN A 138 -6.42 -53.77 1.50
C ASN A 138 -7.88 -54.24 1.55
N GLU A 139 -8.05 -55.42 0.96
CA GLU A 139 -8.93 -56.49 1.43
C GLU A 139 -8.82 -56.63 2.97
N SER A 140 -9.87 -56.23 3.69
CA SER A 140 -10.16 -56.79 5.00
C SER A 140 -11.50 -57.47 4.87
N ASP A 141 -11.35 -58.75 4.53
CA ASP A 141 -12.32 -59.81 4.63
C ASP A 141 -12.69 -59.97 6.11
N GLU A 142 -13.78 -59.33 6.51
CA GLU A 142 -14.58 -59.76 7.64
C GLU A 142 -15.88 -60.30 7.06
N GLU A 143 -15.87 -61.60 6.80
CA GLU A 143 -17.07 -62.41 6.62
C GLU A 143 -17.98 -62.24 7.84
N GLU A 144 -19.09 -61.52 7.67
CA GLU A 144 -20.31 -61.88 8.36
C GLU A 144 -21.34 -62.26 7.30
N GLU A 145 -21.51 -63.59 7.17
CA GLU A 145 -22.71 -64.21 6.65
C GLU A 145 -23.92 -63.67 7.43
N ASP A 146 -24.81 -62.95 6.74
CA ASP A 146 -26.22 -63.00 7.11
C ASP A 146 -27.10 -63.02 5.86
N ASP A 147 -27.94 -64.04 5.88
CA ASP A 147 -28.80 -64.60 4.85
C ASP A 147 -30.05 -63.74 4.64
N ASP A 148 -29.94 -62.68 3.83
CA ASP A 148 -31.10 -62.04 3.21
C ASP A 148 -30.72 -61.43 1.85
N MET A 149 -30.89 -62.23 0.80
CA MET A 149 -30.85 -61.86 -0.62
C MET A 149 -32.03 -60.93 -1.01
N LEU A 150 -32.25 -59.85 -0.26
CA LEU A 150 -33.13 -58.76 -0.69
C LEU A 150 -32.34 -57.88 -1.66
N ASP A 151 -32.70 -57.97 -2.95
CA ASP A 151 -32.15 -57.10 -3.98
C ASP A 151 -32.40 -55.64 -3.58
N LEU A 152 -31.32 -54.91 -3.27
CA LEU A 152 -31.33 -53.51 -2.85
C LEU A 152 -31.90 -52.57 -3.94
N ASP A 153 -32.16 -53.09 -5.14
CA ASP A 153 -32.81 -52.39 -6.25
C ASP A 153 -34.33 -52.73 -6.38
N MET A 154 -34.87 -53.62 -5.55
CA MET A 154 -36.29 -53.97 -5.48
C MET A 154 -36.90 -53.66 -4.10
N CYS A 155 -38.04 -52.96 -4.08
CA CYS A 155 -38.78 -52.69 -2.84
C CYS A 155 -39.23 -54.01 -2.18
N PRO A 156 -38.86 -54.28 -0.91
CA PRO A 156 -39.33 -55.46 -0.19
C PRO A 156 -40.86 -55.49 -0.07
N PRO A 157 -41.49 -56.67 0.02
CA PRO A 157 -42.95 -56.83 -0.01
C PRO A 157 -43.72 -56.22 1.19
N ASP A 158 -43.03 -55.68 2.20
CA ASP A 158 -43.61 -55.06 3.41
C ASP A 158 -43.03 -53.65 3.71
N CYS A 159 -42.36 -53.01 2.73
CA CYS A 159 -41.92 -51.62 2.82
C CYS A 159 -42.89 -50.71 2.05
N GLU A 160 -43.23 -49.55 2.61
CA GLU A 160 -44.02 -48.55 1.87
C GLU A 160 -43.20 -48.07 0.67
N GLN A 161 -43.76 -48.20 -0.52
CA GLN A 161 -43.09 -47.88 -1.78
C GLN A 161 -42.65 -46.41 -1.86
N VAL A 162 -43.33 -45.53 -1.11
CA VAL A 162 -43.02 -44.10 -0.97
C VAL A 162 -41.70 -43.87 -0.23
N ASP A 163 -41.42 -44.64 0.83
CA ASP A 163 -40.18 -44.49 1.61
C ASP A 163 -38.95 -44.97 0.83
N TYR A 164 -39.14 -46.03 0.02
CA TYR A 164 -38.11 -46.54 -0.87
C TYR A 164 -37.80 -45.54 -2.00
N ASP A 165 -38.81 -45.02 -2.69
CA ASP A 165 -38.62 -44.04 -3.78
C ASP A 165 -37.99 -42.74 -3.26
N THR A 166 -38.36 -42.31 -2.05
CA THR A 166 -37.78 -41.11 -1.41
C THR A 166 -36.33 -41.34 -0.97
N THR A 167 -36.00 -42.54 -0.48
CA THR A 167 -34.62 -42.96 -0.17
C THR A 167 -33.74 -43.01 -1.41
N VAL A 168 -34.29 -43.47 -2.54
CA VAL A 168 -33.61 -43.45 -3.84
C VAL A 168 -33.37 -42.01 -4.31
N ALA A 169 -34.33 -41.11 -4.14
CA ALA A 169 -34.16 -39.69 -4.46
C ALA A 169 -33.07 -39.02 -3.59
N PHE A 170 -33.00 -39.33 -2.29
CA PHE A 170 -31.93 -38.85 -1.40
C PHE A 170 -30.56 -39.41 -1.78
N ARG A 171 -30.50 -40.67 -2.23
CA ARG A 171 -29.28 -41.28 -2.76
C ARG A 171 -28.79 -40.58 -4.02
N ASP A 172 -29.70 -40.28 -4.95
CA ASP A 172 -29.38 -39.62 -6.21
C ASP A 172 -28.87 -38.19 -5.96
N GLN A 173 -29.54 -37.43 -5.08
CA GLN A 173 -29.07 -36.11 -4.62
C GLN A 173 -27.70 -36.19 -3.95
N ARG A 174 -27.46 -37.20 -3.11
CA ARG A 174 -26.15 -37.39 -2.48
C ARG A 174 -25.06 -37.63 -3.53
N LEU A 175 -25.24 -38.57 -4.48
CA LEU A 175 -24.15 -38.76 -5.45
C LEU A 175 -24.01 -37.61 -6.47
N ASP A 176 -25.03 -36.76 -6.68
CA ASP A 176 -24.87 -35.52 -7.45
C ASP A 176 -23.90 -34.57 -6.72
N VAL A 177 -24.08 -34.41 -5.40
CA VAL A 177 -23.17 -33.62 -4.57
C VAL A 177 -21.79 -34.28 -4.44
N GLU A 178 -21.69 -35.61 -4.32
CA GLU A 178 -20.39 -36.32 -4.32
C GLU A 178 -19.63 -36.12 -5.65
N ASP A 179 -20.33 -36.17 -6.79
CA ASP A 179 -19.74 -35.93 -8.12
C ASP A 179 -19.27 -34.48 -8.26
N GLU A 180 -20.04 -33.49 -7.78
CA GLU A 180 -19.64 -32.08 -7.72
C GLU A 180 -18.41 -31.86 -6.82
N ILE A 181 -18.35 -32.49 -5.64
CA ILE A 181 -17.18 -32.44 -4.74
C ILE A 181 -15.96 -33.05 -5.43
N ALA A 182 -16.12 -34.17 -6.14
CA ALA A 182 -15.03 -34.81 -6.87
C ALA A 182 -14.49 -33.93 -8.02
N GLU A 183 -15.37 -33.22 -8.73
CA GLU A 183 -14.99 -32.26 -9.77
C GLU A 183 -14.25 -31.06 -9.19
N GLN A 184 -14.75 -30.47 -8.10
CA GLN A 184 -14.09 -29.36 -7.40
C GLN A 184 -12.73 -29.76 -6.82
N ARG A 185 -12.59 -30.98 -6.28
CA ARG A 185 -11.29 -31.51 -5.83
C ARG A 185 -10.29 -31.65 -6.97
N ARG A 186 -10.74 -32.11 -8.15
CA ARG A 186 -9.87 -32.16 -9.34
C ARG A 186 -9.44 -30.76 -9.79
N LEU A 187 -10.34 -29.79 -9.76
CA LEU A 187 -10.02 -28.39 -10.07
C LEU A 187 -8.96 -27.84 -9.10
N LEU A 188 -9.13 -28.09 -7.80
CA LEU A 188 -8.20 -27.69 -6.75
C LEU A 188 -6.81 -28.34 -6.93
N GLU A 189 -6.73 -29.62 -7.34
CA GLU A 189 -5.46 -30.26 -7.67
C GLU A 189 -4.74 -29.60 -8.85
N ILE A 190 -5.49 -29.19 -9.88
CA ILE A 190 -4.93 -28.46 -11.03
C ILE A 190 -4.43 -27.08 -10.59
N GLN A 191 -5.24 -26.33 -9.83
CA GLN A 191 -4.86 -25.03 -9.30
C GLN A 191 -3.62 -25.11 -8.39
N HIS A 192 -3.50 -26.14 -7.55
CA HIS A 192 -2.29 -26.34 -6.75
C HIS A 192 -1.04 -26.61 -7.60
N LYS A 193 -1.16 -27.42 -8.67
CA LYS A 193 -0.04 -27.64 -9.61
C LYS A 193 0.35 -26.32 -10.27
N ASP A 194 -0.62 -25.52 -10.69
CA ASP A 194 -0.36 -24.21 -11.30
C ASP A 194 0.30 -23.24 -10.32
N ALA A 195 -0.18 -23.17 -9.07
CA ALA A 195 0.42 -22.38 -8.00
C ALA A 195 1.87 -22.81 -7.70
N GLU A 196 2.18 -24.10 -7.69
CA GLU A 196 3.56 -24.59 -7.57
C GLU A 196 4.47 -24.14 -8.72
N THR A 197 3.95 -24.12 -9.95
CA THR A 197 4.73 -23.62 -11.10
C THR A 197 4.93 -22.12 -11.04
N LEU A 198 3.91 -21.36 -10.62
CA LEU A 198 3.97 -19.91 -10.47
C LEU A 198 4.90 -19.49 -9.34
N THR A 199 4.88 -20.17 -8.19
CA THR A 199 5.81 -19.92 -7.09
C THR A 199 7.26 -20.20 -7.49
N LYS A 200 7.53 -21.25 -8.28
CA LYS A 200 8.87 -21.49 -8.87
C LYS A 200 9.28 -20.34 -9.82
N LYS A 201 8.35 -19.86 -10.66
CA LYS A 201 8.58 -18.71 -11.55
C LYS A 201 8.82 -17.41 -10.77
N SER A 202 8.08 -17.15 -9.69
CA SER A 202 8.25 -15.98 -8.82
C SER A 202 9.66 -15.98 -8.18
N ARG A 203 10.11 -17.13 -7.65
CA ARG A 203 11.47 -17.27 -7.12
C ARG A 203 12.54 -16.99 -8.19
N ALA A 204 12.36 -17.52 -9.40
CA ALA A 204 13.29 -17.26 -10.50
C ALA A 204 13.30 -15.78 -10.91
N ALA A 205 12.14 -15.12 -10.97
CA ALA A 205 12.01 -13.69 -11.25
C ALA A 205 12.67 -12.83 -10.16
N HIS A 206 12.53 -13.21 -8.88
CA HIS A 206 13.19 -12.54 -7.77
C HIS A 206 14.71 -12.61 -7.87
N LEU A 207 15.26 -13.80 -8.14
CA LEU A 207 16.70 -13.98 -8.34
C LEU A 207 17.21 -13.19 -9.57
N ALA A 208 16.45 -13.17 -10.66
CA ALA A 208 16.80 -12.40 -11.84
C ALA A 208 16.81 -10.88 -11.59
N LEU A 209 15.86 -10.37 -10.79
CA LEU A 209 15.83 -8.98 -10.35
C LEU A 209 17.04 -8.65 -9.46
N GLU A 210 17.36 -9.51 -8.49
CA GLU A 210 18.52 -9.33 -7.61
C GLU A 210 19.83 -9.30 -8.41
N GLN A 211 19.96 -10.19 -9.39
CA GLN A 211 21.11 -10.19 -10.29
C GLN A 211 21.19 -8.89 -11.10
N ALA A 212 20.09 -8.44 -11.73
CA ALA A 212 20.06 -7.19 -12.47
C ALA A 212 20.39 -5.97 -11.59
N ALA A 213 19.93 -5.96 -10.33
CA ALA A 213 20.25 -4.93 -9.35
C ALA A 213 21.73 -4.95 -8.96
N SER A 214 22.31 -6.14 -8.79
CA SER A 214 23.74 -6.32 -8.50
C SER A 214 24.59 -5.82 -9.67
N ASP A 215 24.23 -6.16 -10.91
CA ASP A 215 24.93 -5.73 -12.11
C ASP A 215 24.89 -4.21 -12.27
N LEU A 216 23.73 -3.58 -12.01
CA LEU A 216 23.60 -2.12 -12.03
C LEU A 216 24.50 -1.46 -10.97
N LYS A 217 24.55 -2.01 -9.75
CA LYS A 217 25.44 -1.51 -8.68
C LYS A 217 26.91 -1.68 -9.04
N ALA A 218 27.29 -2.84 -9.59
CA ALA A 218 28.65 -3.10 -10.04
C ALA A 218 29.06 -2.11 -11.13
N PHE A 219 28.16 -1.82 -12.07
CA PHE A 219 28.37 -0.83 -13.12
C PHE A 219 28.51 0.59 -12.56
N GLN A 220 27.69 0.99 -11.59
CA GLN A 220 27.83 2.29 -10.91
C GLN A 220 29.18 2.43 -10.20
N LEU A 221 29.66 1.36 -9.55
CA LEU A 221 30.98 1.34 -8.93
C LEU A 221 32.10 1.43 -9.97
N GLU A 222 31.97 0.76 -11.12
CA GLU A 222 32.91 0.87 -12.22
C GLU A 222 32.95 2.29 -12.78
N LYS A 223 31.78 2.91 -13.02
CA LYS A 223 31.66 4.30 -13.43
C LYS A 223 32.34 5.24 -12.45
N GLN A 224 32.09 5.07 -11.15
CA GLN A 224 32.75 5.86 -10.12
C GLN A 224 34.27 5.66 -10.11
N ARG A 225 34.75 4.42 -10.26
CA ARG A 225 36.19 4.13 -10.33
C ARG A 225 36.84 4.83 -11.52
N LYS A 226 36.26 4.75 -12.72
CA LYS A 226 36.83 5.41 -13.91
C LYS A 226 36.77 6.94 -13.79
N LEU A 227 35.69 7.51 -13.26
CA LEU A 227 35.61 8.95 -13.01
C LEU A 227 36.64 9.43 -11.98
N ASN A 228 36.93 8.63 -10.95
CA ASN A 228 37.93 8.98 -9.95
C ASN A 228 39.38 8.93 -10.48
N VAL A 229 39.63 8.25 -11.60
CA VAL A 229 40.95 8.23 -12.25
C VAL A 229 41.20 9.52 -13.04
N LEU A 230 40.17 10.31 -13.36
CA LEU A 230 40.35 11.58 -14.04
C LEU A 230 41.18 12.54 -13.20
N GLU A 231 42.31 12.96 -13.76
CA GLU A 231 43.21 13.89 -13.12
C GLU A 231 42.59 15.30 -13.11
N ARG A 232 42.53 15.90 -11.92
CA ARG A 232 42.01 17.26 -11.74
C ARG A 232 43.17 18.22 -11.53
N ALA A 233 43.28 19.23 -12.39
CA ALA A 233 44.26 20.28 -12.22
C ALA A 233 43.88 21.21 -11.05
N VAL A 234 44.75 21.31 -10.04
CA VAL A 234 44.56 22.23 -8.91
C VAL A 234 45.70 23.25 -8.89
N THR A 235 45.36 24.53 -9.02
CA THR A 235 46.32 25.63 -8.87
C THR A 235 46.44 26.00 -7.39
N LEU A 236 47.62 25.81 -6.80
CA LEU A 236 47.93 26.22 -5.43
C LEU A 236 48.89 27.41 -5.46
N ARG A 237 48.71 28.32 -4.50
CA ARG A 237 49.72 29.35 -4.22
C ARG A 237 50.79 28.76 -3.29
N LEU A 238 52.02 29.27 -3.37
CA LEU A 238 53.15 28.76 -2.57
C LEU A 238 52.91 28.87 -1.06
N ASP A 239 52.15 29.87 -0.60
CA ASP A 239 51.77 30.05 0.82
C ASP A 239 50.80 28.98 1.32
N GLN A 240 50.12 28.27 0.43
CA GLN A 240 49.17 27.20 0.77
C GLN A 240 49.88 25.84 0.98
N ILE A 241 51.13 25.72 0.52
CA ILE A 241 51.90 24.48 0.62
C ILE A 241 52.55 24.45 2.01
N THR A 242 52.14 23.48 2.82
CA THR A 242 52.70 23.23 4.15
C THR A 242 53.64 22.02 4.17
N PHE A 243 53.73 21.30 3.04
CA PHE A 243 54.59 20.14 2.85
C PHE A 243 55.96 20.59 2.34
N PHE A 244 56.98 20.45 3.19
CA PHE A 244 58.37 20.75 2.87
C PHE A 244 59.23 19.54 3.24
N GLN A 245 60.09 19.09 2.32
CA GLN A 245 61.07 18.03 2.55
C GLN A 245 62.45 18.71 2.61
N ASP A 246 63.21 18.50 3.69
CA ASP A 246 64.52 19.13 3.92
C ASP A 246 64.54 20.67 3.79
N LYS A 247 63.48 21.34 4.26
CA LYS A 247 63.29 22.81 4.17
C LYS A 247 63.23 23.37 2.74
N ALA A 248 63.11 22.51 1.72
CA ALA A 248 62.90 22.89 0.34
C ALA A 248 61.54 22.41 -0.16
N LEU A 249 61.07 23.03 -1.24
CA LEU A 249 59.89 22.57 -1.96
C LEU A 249 60.29 21.33 -2.80
N PRO A 250 59.62 20.19 -2.65
CA PRO A 250 59.89 19.02 -3.49
C PRO A 250 59.67 19.35 -4.97
N ALA A 251 60.51 18.79 -5.84
CA ALA A 251 60.32 18.90 -7.29
C ALA A 251 59.15 18.02 -7.79
N ASP A 252 58.79 16.98 -7.02
CA ASP A 252 57.70 16.06 -7.32
C ASP A 252 56.65 16.06 -6.19
N PHE A 253 55.38 16.22 -6.59
CA PHE A 253 54.23 16.21 -5.70
C PHE A 253 53.33 14.98 -5.90
N SER A 254 53.69 14.02 -6.76
CA SER A 254 52.94 12.78 -6.98
C SER A 254 52.58 12.01 -5.69
N PRO A 255 53.43 11.92 -4.64
CA PRO A 255 53.06 11.22 -3.40
C PRO A 255 52.25 12.08 -2.41
N VAL A 256 51.91 13.33 -2.75
CA VAL A 256 51.32 14.29 -1.81
C VAL A 256 49.80 14.35 -1.96
N LEU A 257 49.09 14.18 -0.84
CA LEU A 257 47.63 14.29 -0.78
C LEU A 257 47.20 15.74 -0.47
N ILE A 258 46.37 16.32 -1.33
CA ILE A 258 45.81 17.66 -1.14
C ILE A 258 44.43 17.57 -0.49
N PHE A 259 44.24 18.24 0.65
CA PHE A 259 42.95 18.34 1.31
C PHE A 259 42.75 19.73 1.93
N LYS A 260 41.50 20.12 2.15
CA LYS A 260 41.19 21.33 2.91
C LYS A 260 41.65 21.16 4.36
N ARG A 261 42.23 22.21 4.95
CA ARG A 261 42.71 22.19 6.35
C ARG A 261 41.62 21.80 7.34
N GLU A 262 40.38 22.26 7.10
CA GLU A 262 39.20 21.92 7.89
C GLU A 262 38.90 20.41 7.87
N ASN A 263 39.08 19.75 6.73
CA ASN A 263 38.81 18.32 6.57
C ASN A 263 39.73 17.49 7.48
N VAL A 264 40.95 17.94 7.77
CA VAL A 264 41.83 17.24 8.74
C VAL A 264 41.26 17.31 10.14
N ALA A 265 40.78 18.48 10.55
CA ALA A 265 40.17 18.66 11.87
C ALA A 265 38.88 17.84 11.98
N LEU A 266 38.05 17.84 10.93
CA LEU A 266 36.85 17.02 10.86
C LEU A 266 37.17 15.52 10.89
N LEU A 267 38.17 15.07 10.13
CA LEU A 267 38.57 13.67 10.10
C LEU A 267 39.11 13.23 11.46
N LYS A 268 39.93 14.05 12.14
CA LYS A 268 40.38 13.77 13.50
C LYS A 268 39.22 13.62 14.48
N ARG A 269 38.23 14.54 14.44
CA ARG A 269 37.02 14.42 15.28
C ARG A 269 36.20 13.17 14.91
N ARG A 270 36.09 12.86 13.63
CA ARG A 270 35.35 11.68 13.16
C ARG A 270 36.03 10.38 13.59
N ILE A 271 37.36 10.31 13.56
CA ILE A 271 38.12 9.17 14.08
C ILE A 271 37.82 8.96 15.56
N GLN A 272 37.87 10.03 16.37
CA GLN A 272 37.52 9.96 17.80
C GLN A 272 36.08 9.48 18.01
N ALA A 273 35.12 10.03 17.25
CA ALA A 273 33.72 9.60 17.31
C ALA A 273 33.55 8.11 16.94
N LEU A 274 34.27 7.63 15.92
CA LEU A 274 34.25 6.22 15.52
C LEU A 274 34.89 5.30 16.56
N GLU A 275 35.94 5.75 17.24
CA GLU A 275 36.56 5.01 18.35
C GLU A 275 35.60 4.87 19.53
N ASP A 276 34.88 5.94 19.87
CA ASP A 276 33.82 5.92 20.88
C ASP A 276 32.66 5.02 20.48
N GLU A 277 32.19 5.12 19.24
CA GLU A 277 31.12 4.27 18.70
C GLU A 277 31.53 2.79 18.73
N LYS A 278 32.76 2.48 18.30
CA LYS A 278 33.32 1.11 18.36
C LYS A 278 33.39 0.59 19.80
N ARG A 279 33.71 1.46 20.77
CA ARG A 279 33.71 1.09 22.19
C ARG A 279 32.30 0.78 22.70
N ILE A 280 31.30 1.57 22.31
CA ILE A 280 29.88 1.35 22.65
C ILE A 280 29.38 0.05 22.04
N GLN A 281 29.55 -0.14 20.73
CA GLN A 281 29.12 -1.35 20.02
C GLN A 281 29.78 -2.62 20.59
N ARG A 282 31.05 -2.55 21.02
CA ARG A 282 31.71 -3.67 21.72
C ARG A 282 31.05 -4.01 23.05
N LYS A 283 30.64 -3.00 23.84
CA LYS A 283 29.92 -3.21 25.10
C LYS A 283 28.54 -3.82 24.84
N GLU A 284 27.79 -3.30 23.88
CA GLU A 284 26.48 -3.83 23.49
C GLU A 284 26.57 -5.26 22.99
N LYS A 285 27.55 -5.57 22.13
CA LYS A 285 27.81 -6.93 21.67
C LYS A 285 28.12 -7.87 22.83
N LYS A 286 28.88 -7.42 23.84
CA LYS A 286 29.17 -8.22 25.03
C LYS A 286 27.89 -8.48 25.84
N GLN A 287 27.10 -7.44 26.12
CA GLN A 287 25.83 -7.56 26.83
C GLN A 287 24.83 -8.46 26.09
N ALA A 288 24.74 -8.34 24.75
CA ALA A 288 23.88 -9.18 23.93
C ALA A 288 24.31 -10.66 24.00
N LYS A 289 25.62 -10.96 23.99
CA LYS A 289 26.13 -12.32 24.19
C LYS A 289 25.80 -12.86 25.58
N GLU A 290 25.99 -12.05 26.63
CA GLU A 290 25.65 -12.43 28.00
C GLU A 290 24.15 -12.72 28.15
N LYS A 291 23.29 -11.84 27.62
CA LYS A 291 21.84 -12.03 27.57
C LYS A 291 21.45 -13.29 26.79
N HIS A 292 22.05 -13.52 25.62
CA HIS A 292 21.78 -14.71 24.82
C HIS A 292 22.12 -15.99 25.58
N LEU A 293 23.28 -16.03 26.24
CA LEU A 293 23.68 -17.17 27.06
C LEU A 293 22.73 -17.39 28.25
N MET A 294 22.33 -16.31 28.94
CA MET A 294 21.36 -16.36 30.03
C MET A 294 20.01 -16.91 29.55
N LEU A 295 19.48 -16.39 28.44
CA LEU A 295 18.23 -16.85 27.83
C LEU A 295 18.31 -18.32 27.41
N GLN A 296 19.44 -18.76 26.86
CA GLN A 296 19.64 -20.16 26.49
C GLN A 296 19.66 -21.10 27.70
N ARG A 297 20.24 -20.67 28.83
CA ARG A 297 20.19 -21.40 30.10
C ARG A 297 18.77 -21.43 30.66
N HIS A 298 18.07 -20.30 30.66
CA HIS A 298 16.68 -20.21 31.09
C HIS A 298 15.77 -21.09 30.24
N LYS A 299 15.93 -21.10 28.91
CA LYS A 299 15.18 -21.97 28.00
C LYS A 299 15.33 -23.44 28.40
N ARG A 300 16.55 -23.91 28.68
CA ARG A 300 16.78 -25.28 29.16
C ARG A 300 16.07 -25.57 30.48
N VAL A 301 16.23 -24.68 31.47
CA VAL A 301 15.57 -24.85 32.78
C VAL A 301 14.04 -24.86 32.65
N PHE A 302 13.47 -24.02 31.78
CA PHE A 302 12.03 -24.00 31.54
C PHE A 302 11.56 -25.22 30.78
N GLN A 303 12.33 -25.73 29.82
CA GLN A 303 12.03 -27.01 29.15
C GLN A 303 12.02 -28.18 30.14
N ASP A 304 13.00 -28.27 31.03
CA ASP A 304 13.04 -29.31 32.05
C ASP A 304 11.85 -29.20 33.03
N LYS A 305 11.48 -27.97 33.41
CA LYS A 305 10.29 -27.72 34.23
C LYS A 305 9.01 -28.08 33.49
N LEU A 306 8.90 -27.75 32.21
CA LEU A 306 7.73 -28.07 31.38
C LEU A 306 7.57 -29.58 31.26
N GLN A 307 8.66 -30.32 31.02
CA GLN A 307 8.65 -31.78 30.99
C GLN A 307 8.23 -32.38 32.34
N LYS A 308 8.80 -31.88 33.44
CA LYS A 308 8.41 -32.34 34.79
C LYS A 308 6.93 -32.04 35.10
N MET A 309 6.41 -30.90 34.64
CA MET A 309 5.00 -30.56 34.83
C MET A 309 4.10 -31.38 33.92
N ALA A 310 4.49 -31.64 32.67
CA ALA A 310 3.77 -32.52 31.75
C ALA A 310 3.62 -33.92 32.34
N ILE A 311 4.72 -34.53 32.80
CA ILE A 311 4.69 -35.85 33.46
C ILE A 311 3.78 -35.84 34.69
N LYS A 312 3.83 -34.77 35.51
CA LYS A 312 2.95 -34.64 36.67
C LYS A 312 1.47 -34.51 36.26
N CYS A 313 1.17 -33.74 35.22
CA CYS A 313 -0.18 -33.61 34.69
C CYS A 313 -0.68 -34.98 34.20
N ASP A 314 0.12 -35.70 33.41
CA ASP A 314 -0.20 -37.03 32.89
C ASP A 314 -0.49 -38.02 34.02
N LEU A 315 0.35 -38.05 35.06
CA LEU A 315 0.14 -38.89 36.25
C LEU A 315 -1.16 -38.54 36.97
N VAL A 316 -1.42 -37.26 37.22
CA VAL A 316 -2.66 -36.81 37.89
C VAL A 316 -3.88 -37.11 37.03
N MET A 317 -3.76 -37.05 35.70
CA MET A 317 -4.85 -37.39 34.79
C MET A 317 -5.17 -38.88 34.84
N ILE A 318 -4.14 -39.75 34.82
CA ILE A 318 -4.33 -41.19 34.97
C ILE A 318 -4.93 -41.51 36.35
N ASP A 319 -4.45 -40.89 37.42
CA ASP A 319 -4.97 -41.13 38.77
C ASP A 319 -6.45 -40.71 38.92
N LYS A 320 -6.86 -39.61 38.27
CA LYS A 320 -8.22 -39.08 38.40
C LYS A 320 -9.22 -39.66 37.40
N PHE A 321 -8.80 -39.88 36.16
CA PHE A 321 -9.68 -40.24 35.04
C PHE A 321 -9.40 -41.66 34.50
N GLY A 322 -8.36 -42.33 34.98
CA GLY A 322 -7.95 -43.67 34.54
C GLY A 322 -7.36 -43.73 33.12
N ARG A 323 -7.37 -42.60 32.40
CA ARG A 323 -6.90 -42.44 31.01
C ARG A 323 -6.30 -41.04 30.80
N LEU A 324 -5.40 -40.91 29.83
CA LEU A 324 -4.89 -39.62 29.38
C LEU A 324 -5.93 -38.97 28.46
N GLU A 325 -6.68 -38.01 28.98
CA GLU A 325 -7.76 -37.33 28.26
C GLU A 325 -7.41 -35.85 28.05
N ASN A 326 -7.77 -35.26 26.92
CA ASN A 326 -7.33 -33.89 26.60
C ASN A 326 -8.13 -32.87 27.44
N ILE A 327 -7.46 -32.21 28.40
CA ILE A 327 -8.07 -31.28 29.36
C ILE A 327 -8.84 -30.14 28.67
N GLU A 328 -8.36 -29.69 27.51
CA GLU A 328 -9.03 -28.64 26.72
C GLU A 328 -10.44 -29.05 26.28
N LYS A 329 -10.68 -30.35 26.05
CA LYS A 329 -12.01 -30.89 25.72
C LYS A 329 -12.90 -31.07 26.96
N LEU A 330 -12.31 -31.10 28.16
CA LEU A 330 -13.03 -31.21 29.42
C LEU A 330 -13.41 -29.82 29.97
N GLU A 331 -12.55 -28.82 29.78
CA GLU A 331 -12.81 -27.42 30.15
C GLU A 331 -13.95 -26.79 29.32
N THR A 332 -14.18 -27.23 28.07
CA THR A 332 -15.35 -26.81 27.29
C THR A 332 -16.68 -27.35 27.85
N ILE A 333 -16.65 -28.42 28.65
CA ILE A 333 -17.83 -29.05 29.24
C ILE A 333 -18.15 -28.46 30.62
N SER A 334 -17.16 -27.93 31.35
CA SER A 334 -17.39 -27.31 32.65
C SER A 334 -17.42 -25.78 32.54
N ILE A 335 -18.60 -25.18 32.70
CA ILE A 335 -18.76 -23.72 32.81
C ILE A 335 -18.12 -23.28 34.13
N ASN A 336 -16.88 -22.79 34.07
CA ASN A 336 -16.19 -22.26 35.24
C ASN A 336 -16.69 -20.83 35.51
N PRO A 337 -17.37 -20.56 36.65
CA PRO A 337 -17.95 -19.25 36.94
C PRO A 337 -16.92 -18.12 37.00
N LYS A 338 -15.65 -18.42 37.28
CA LYS A 338 -14.57 -17.42 37.24
C LYS A 338 -14.17 -17.04 35.80
N ILE A 339 -14.26 -17.97 34.86
CA ILE A 339 -14.00 -17.69 33.44
C ILE A 339 -15.12 -16.79 32.90
N GLU A 340 -16.37 -17.07 33.26
CA GLU A 340 -17.52 -16.23 32.90
C GLU A 340 -17.41 -14.82 33.51
N GLU A 341 -16.97 -14.71 34.78
CA GLU A 341 -16.71 -13.43 35.43
C GLU A 341 -15.60 -12.63 34.72
N ILE A 342 -14.50 -13.31 34.33
CA ILE A 342 -13.41 -12.69 33.57
C ILE A 342 -13.89 -12.28 32.18
N SER A 343 -14.68 -13.12 31.51
CA SER A 343 -15.25 -12.85 30.18
C SER A 343 -16.17 -11.62 30.22
N CYS A 344 -17.06 -11.54 31.21
CA CYS A 344 -17.87 -10.35 31.48
C CYS A 344 -17.00 -9.10 31.73
N ARG A 345 -15.91 -9.23 32.47
CA ARG A 345 -14.99 -8.11 32.75
C ARG A 345 -14.24 -7.66 31.50
N VAL A 346 -13.85 -8.59 30.63
CA VAL A 346 -13.21 -8.31 29.33
C VAL A 346 -14.20 -7.59 28.42
N LEU A 347 -15.43 -8.08 28.30
CA LEU A 347 -16.48 -7.41 27.53
C LEU A 347 -16.76 -5.99 28.04
N ALA A 348 -16.79 -5.78 29.37
CA ALA A 348 -16.95 -4.47 29.96
C ALA A 348 -15.78 -3.52 29.66
N LEU A 349 -14.54 -4.03 29.70
CA LEU A 349 -13.34 -3.27 29.32
C LEU A 349 -13.34 -2.94 27.83
N GLN A 350 -13.71 -3.89 26.97
CA GLN A 350 -13.79 -3.70 25.52
C GLN A 350 -14.84 -2.65 25.17
N ALA A 351 -16.01 -2.68 25.81
CA ALA A 351 -17.02 -1.63 25.67
C ALA A 351 -16.53 -0.26 26.15
N ARG A 352 -15.67 -0.20 27.18
CA ARG A 352 -15.06 1.07 27.62
C ARG A 352 -14.06 1.60 26.60
N ILE A 353 -13.16 0.74 26.12
CA ILE A 353 -12.17 1.08 25.09
C ILE A 353 -12.87 1.56 23.83
N GLN A 354 -13.91 0.87 23.36
CA GLN A 354 -14.68 1.28 22.18
C GLN A 354 -15.30 2.68 22.36
N ARG A 355 -15.81 3.02 23.55
CA ARG A 355 -16.32 4.37 23.82
C ARG A 355 -15.20 5.43 23.77
N GLU A 356 -14.02 5.10 24.31
CA GLU A 356 -12.87 6.00 24.27
C GLU A 356 -12.36 6.22 22.83
N GLU A 357 -12.34 5.16 22.02
CA GLU A 357 -12.02 5.21 20.58
C GLU A 357 -13.02 6.08 19.82
N ASN A 358 -14.33 5.83 19.97
CA ASN A 358 -15.36 6.63 19.31
C ASN A 358 -15.26 8.12 19.70
N ALA A 359 -14.97 8.41 20.98
CA ALA A 359 -14.76 9.79 21.43
C ALA A 359 -13.49 10.41 20.85
N ALA A 360 -12.42 9.63 20.64
CA ALA A 360 -11.21 10.10 19.98
C ALA A 360 -11.42 10.34 18.48
N GLU A 361 -12.19 9.48 17.81
CA GLU A 361 -12.56 9.64 16.40
C GLU A 361 -13.40 10.90 16.17
N GLU A 362 -14.36 11.20 17.07
CA GLU A 362 -15.16 12.42 16.95
C GLU A 362 -14.30 13.68 17.13
N ARG A 363 -13.37 13.68 18.10
CA ARG A 363 -12.39 14.79 18.23
C ARG A 363 -11.51 14.93 16.99
N LEU A 364 -11.11 13.82 16.36
CA LEU A 364 -10.35 13.84 15.12
C LEU A 364 -11.17 14.41 13.96
N ARG A 365 -12.45 14.05 13.88
CA ARG A 365 -13.39 14.59 12.89
C ARG A 365 -13.57 16.10 13.05
N GLU A 366 -13.82 16.58 14.26
CA GLU A 366 -13.90 18.02 14.55
C GLU A 366 -12.61 18.77 14.19
N ALA A 367 -11.45 18.19 14.47
CA ALA A 367 -10.17 18.78 14.11
C ALA A 367 -9.96 18.83 12.59
N ARG A 368 -10.36 17.77 11.87
CA ARG A 368 -10.35 17.73 10.40
C ARG A 368 -11.27 18.80 9.80
N ASP A 369 -12.46 18.98 10.34
CA ASP A 369 -13.40 20.00 9.85
C ASP A 369 -12.85 21.41 10.05
N LYS A 370 -12.27 21.70 11.23
CA LYS A 370 -11.56 22.97 11.49
C LYS A 370 -10.44 23.20 10.49
N TYR A 371 -9.65 22.16 10.19
CA TYR A 371 -8.57 22.24 9.21
C TYR A 371 -9.10 22.49 7.79
N ILE A 372 -10.19 21.83 7.36
CA ILE A 372 -10.82 22.05 6.05
C ILE A 372 -11.29 23.49 5.91
N VAL A 373 -11.90 24.06 6.95
CA VAL A 373 -12.32 25.47 6.96
C VAL A 373 -11.13 26.40 6.80
N GLN A 374 -10.04 26.17 7.54
CA GLN A 374 -8.80 26.95 7.40
C GLN A 374 -8.17 26.81 6.01
N MET A 375 -8.17 25.61 5.44
CA MET A 375 -7.67 25.36 4.09
C MET A 375 -8.46 26.12 3.03
N ARG A 376 -9.80 26.13 3.15
CA ARG A 376 -10.67 26.91 2.24
C ARG A 376 -10.39 28.40 2.35
N GLU A 377 -10.21 28.92 3.56
CA GLU A 377 -9.88 30.33 3.77
C GLU A 377 -8.50 30.69 3.23
N ASN A 378 -7.48 29.85 3.46
CA ASN A 378 -6.15 30.04 2.87
C ASN A 378 -6.21 30.03 1.34
N THR A 379 -6.98 29.11 0.75
CA THR A 379 -7.16 29.04 -0.71
C THR A 379 -7.84 30.30 -1.24
N ARG A 380 -8.83 30.84 -0.51
CA ARG A 380 -9.49 32.11 -0.84
C ARG A 380 -8.53 33.29 -0.79
N ILE A 381 -7.67 33.35 0.23
CA ILE A 381 -6.64 34.40 0.35
C ILE A 381 -5.65 34.31 -0.82
N VAL A 382 -5.15 33.11 -1.14
CA VAL A 382 -4.23 32.89 -2.27
C VAL A 382 -4.86 33.33 -3.59
N ALA A 383 -6.13 32.99 -3.82
CA ALA A 383 -6.85 33.42 -5.02
C ALA A 383 -6.95 34.96 -5.10
N LYS A 384 -7.26 35.63 -3.99
CA LYS A 384 -7.30 37.10 -3.92
C LYS A 384 -5.92 37.71 -4.18
N THR A 385 -4.86 37.14 -3.60
CA THR A 385 -3.49 37.60 -3.83
C THR A 385 -3.09 37.44 -5.30
N LEU A 386 -3.49 36.34 -5.95
CA LEU A 386 -3.24 36.12 -7.37
C LEU A 386 -3.96 37.16 -8.25
N MET A 387 -5.22 37.50 -7.92
CA MET A 387 -5.95 38.57 -8.62
C MET A 387 -5.21 39.91 -8.53
N VAL A 388 -4.82 40.32 -7.31
CA VAL A 388 -4.07 41.57 -7.10
C VAL A 388 -2.70 41.54 -7.80
N PHE A 389 -2.03 40.39 -7.79
CA PHE A 389 -0.75 40.22 -8.50
C PHE A 389 -0.93 40.41 -10.01
N ASN A 390 -1.97 39.83 -10.61
CA ASN A 390 -2.26 39.98 -12.03
C ASN A 390 -2.61 41.43 -12.39
N GLU A 391 -3.39 42.12 -11.55
CA GLU A 391 -3.68 43.55 -11.71
C GLU A 391 -2.39 44.38 -11.67
N LEU A 392 -1.53 44.15 -10.67
CA LEU A 392 -0.22 44.81 -10.58
C LEU A 392 0.62 44.54 -11.82
N GLN A 393 0.67 43.31 -12.32
CA GLN A 393 1.43 42.96 -13.51
C GLN A 393 0.88 43.64 -14.77
N ALA A 394 -0.45 43.77 -14.89
CA ALA A 394 -1.09 44.52 -15.96
C ALA A 394 -0.76 46.02 -15.88
N TYR A 395 -0.78 46.61 -14.67
CA TYR A 395 -0.36 47.99 -14.45
C TYR A 395 1.13 48.20 -14.78
N PHE A 396 2.02 47.31 -14.35
CA PHE A 396 3.44 47.37 -14.71
C PHE A 396 3.63 47.29 -16.22
N SER A 397 2.94 46.37 -16.91
CA SER A 397 3.00 46.23 -18.36
C SER A 397 2.47 47.49 -19.09
N SER A 398 1.38 48.09 -18.58
CA SER A 398 0.84 49.37 -19.08
C SER A 398 1.82 50.52 -18.87
N MET A 399 2.42 50.63 -17.69
CA MET A 399 3.44 51.63 -17.35
C MET A 399 4.70 51.48 -18.21
N GLU A 400 5.14 50.25 -18.47
CA GLU A 400 6.25 49.98 -19.39
C GLU A 400 5.91 50.33 -20.84
N ALA A 401 4.68 50.04 -21.29
CA ALA A 401 4.22 50.42 -22.62
C ALA A 401 4.15 51.95 -22.76
N HIS A 402 3.68 52.67 -21.73
CA HIS A 402 3.70 54.13 -21.68
C HIS A 402 5.11 54.71 -21.63
N ARG A 403 6.05 54.08 -20.90
CA ARG A 403 7.47 54.46 -20.88
C ARG A 403 8.15 54.27 -22.25
N LYS A 404 7.82 53.18 -22.96
CA LYS A 404 8.35 52.90 -24.30
C LYS A 404 7.76 53.82 -25.39
N HIS A 405 6.55 54.38 -25.16
CA HIS A 405 5.87 55.27 -26.09
C HIS A 405 5.22 56.49 -25.39
N PRO A 406 6.01 57.50 -24.98
CA PRO A 406 5.52 58.63 -24.17
C PRO A 406 4.60 59.61 -24.91
N ASN A 407 4.54 59.56 -26.25
CA ASN A 407 3.76 60.50 -27.08
C ASN A 407 2.53 59.86 -27.78
N LYS A 408 2.08 58.68 -27.36
CA LYS A 408 0.84 58.10 -27.90
C LYS A 408 -0.36 58.76 -27.20
N PRO A 409 -1.26 59.47 -27.89
CA PRO A 409 -2.43 60.06 -27.25
C PRO A 409 -3.27 58.95 -26.61
N VAL A 410 -3.71 59.18 -25.38
CA VAL A 410 -4.65 58.32 -24.64
C VAL A 410 -5.80 57.99 -25.59
N SER A 411 -6.05 56.70 -25.82
CA SER A 411 -7.06 56.28 -26.80
C SER A 411 -8.40 56.91 -26.45
N GLU A 412 -9.18 57.32 -27.46
CA GLU A 412 -10.53 57.87 -27.26
C GLU A 412 -11.42 56.94 -26.41
N GLY A 413 -11.13 55.63 -26.40
CA GLY A 413 -11.78 54.64 -25.54
C GLY A 413 -11.61 54.93 -24.05
N VAL A 414 -10.40 55.25 -23.57
CA VAL A 414 -10.12 55.54 -22.14
C VAL A 414 -10.75 56.87 -21.71
N ILE A 415 -10.88 57.84 -22.63
CA ILE A 415 -11.55 59.11 -22.35
C ILE A 415 -13.08 58.91 -22.30
N LYS A 416 -13.64 58.08 -23.19
CA LYS A 416 -15.06 57.70 -23.14
C LYS A 416 -15.39 56.88 -21.89
N GLU A 417 -14.57 55.90 -21.55
CA GLU A 417 -14.72 55.09 -20.32
C GLU A 417 -14.62 55.96 -19.07
N ASN A 418 -13.68 56.89 -18.98
CA ASN A 418 -13.61 57.80 -17.83
C ASN A 418 -14.83 58.72 -17.73
N LYS A 419 -15.36 59.21 -18.86
CA LYS A 419 -16.59 60.00 -18.88
C LYS A 419 -17.80 59.18 -18.45
N GLU A 420 -17.90 57.93 -18.91
CA GLU A 420 -18.94 56.98 -18.49
C GLU A 420 -18.80 56.58 -17.02
N LEU A 421 -17.58 56.39 -16.52
CA LEU A 421 -17.33 56.09 -15.12
C LEU A 421 -17.75 57.28 -14.25
N THR A 422 -17.41 58.50 -14.67
CA THR A 422 -17.79 59.74 -13.96
C THR A 422 -19.30 59.94 -13.98
N SER A 423 -20.00 59.61 -15.07
CA SER A 423 -21.46 59.67 -15.12
C SER A 423 -22.11 58.61 -14.23
N ARG A 424 -21.59 57.37 -14.22
CA ARG A 424 -22.05 56.31 -13.32
C ARG A 424 -21.84 56.65 -11.85
N ILE A 425 -20.69 57.23 -11.49
CA ILE A 425 -20.41 57.69 -10.11
C ILE A 425 -21.41 58.75 -9.67
N LYS A 426 -21.76 59.71 -10.56
CA LYS A 426 -22.80 60.71 -10.27
C LYS A 426 -24.17 60.08 -10.04
N VAL A 427 -24.53 59.07 -10.84
CA VAL A 427 -25.79 58.33 -10.66
C VAL A 427 -25.79 57.60 -9.31
N VAL A 428 -24.71 56.91 -8.95
CA VAL A 428 -24.58 56.21 -7.66
C VAL A 428 -24.67 57.18 -6.49
N GLN A 429 -24.04 58.37 -6.59
CA GLN A 429 -24.15 59.41 -5.56
C GLN A 429 -25.59 59.91 -5.42
N SER A 430 -26.28 60.17 -6.54
CA SER A 430 -27.68 60.59 -6.52
C SER A 430 -28.61 59.52 -5.93
N GLN A 431 -28.37 58.25 -6.24
CA GLN A 431 -29.12 57.12 -5.68
C GLN A 431 -28.84 56.95 -4.18
N ALA A 432 -27.60 57.15 -3.73
CA ALA A 432 -27.26 57.10 -2.31
C ALA A 432 -27.93 58.24 -1.53
N GLU A 433 -27.99 59.45 -2.10
CA GLU A 433 -28.74 60.57 -1.51
C GLU A 433 -30.24 60.29 -1.46
N GLU A 434 -30.80 59.66 -2.49
CA GLU A 434 -32.21 59.28 -2.54
C GLU A 434 -32.53 58.18 -1.52
N ILE A 435 -31.68 57.15 -1.42
CA ILE A 435 -31.79 56.11 -0.38
C ILE A 435 -31.70 56.74 1.01
N ASN A 436 -30.79 57.69 1.25
CA ASN A 436 -30.69 58.37 2.54
C ASN A 436 -31.93 59.22 2.86
N ARG A 437 -32.51 59.91 1.86
CA ARG A 437 -33.78 60.64 2.02
C ARG A 437 -34.93 59.70 2.33
N LEU A 438 -35.08 58.61 1.58
CA LEU A 438 -36.11 57.60 1.80
C LEU A 438 -35.94 56.91 3.15
N THR A 439 -34.71 56.65 3.57
CA THR A 439 -34.41 56.07 4.89
C THR A 439 -34.76 57.05 6.01
N ALA A 440 -34.51 58.34 5.82
CA ALA A 440 -34.91 59.39 6.77
C ALA A 440 -36.45 59.56 6.81
N GLU A 441 -37.13 59.48 5.66
CA GLU A 441 -38.58 59.52 5.56
C GLU A 441 -39.22 58.30 6.22
N ILE A 442 -38.73 57.08 5.95
CA ILE A 442 -39.15 55.85 6.62
C ILE A 442 -38.95 55.97 8.13
N ARG A 443 -37.81 56.53 8.57
CA ARG A 443 -37.56 56.77 10.00
C ARG A 443 -38.58 57.73 10.60
N CYS A 444 -38.85 58.87 9.96
CA CYS A 444 -39.87 59.84 10.38
C CYS A 444 -41.29 59.25 10.37
N LEU A 445 -41.62 58.39 9.41
CA LEU A 445 -42.90 57.69 9.33
C LEU A 445 -43.02 56.55 10.36
N SER A 446 -41.89 55.98 10.80
CA SER A 446 -41.83 54.92 11.81
C SER A 446 -41.93 55.40 13.26
N GLU A 447 -41.58 56.67 13.54
CA GLU A 447 -41.72 57.29 14.86
C GLU A 447 -43.15 57.87 15.03
N LYS A 448 -43.98 57.25 15.87
CA LYS A 448 -45.34 57.74 16.20
C LYS A 448 -45.26 58.99 17.09
N GLY A 449 -45.18 60.20 16.51
CA GLY A 449 -45.26 61.51 17.18
C GLY A 449 -45.82 62.62 16.26
N PRO A 450 -46.37 63.74 16.79
CA PRO A 450 -47.31 64.60 16.06
C PRO A 450 -46.64 65.44 14.95
N LYS A 451 -47.38 65.56 13.84
CA LYS A 451 -46.93 66.11 12.55
C LYS A 451 -46.91 67.64 12.53
N ILE A 452 -45.81 68.22 12.06
CA ILE A 452 -45.86 69.49 11.32
C ILE A 452 -45.34 69.18 9.92
N LEU A 453 -46.24 69.14 8.95
CA LEU A 453 -45.90 69.03 7.54
C LEU A 453 -45.38 70.39 7.05
N PRO A 454 -44.19 70.48 6.44
CA PRO A 454 -43.87 71.58 5.54
C PRO A 454 -44.69 71.44 4.24
N PRO A 455 -44.89 72.54 3.49
CA PRO A 455 -45.87 72.61 2.42
C PRO A 455 -45.44 71.79 1.21
N VAL A 456 -46.42 71.14 0.58
CA VAL A 456 -46.31 70.51 -0.73
C VAL A 456 -45.81 71.55 -1.74
N GLN A 457 -44.57 71.40 -2.23
CA GLN A 457 -44.17 72.06 -3.46
C GLN A 457 -44.81 71.29 -4.63
N ALA A 458 -45.57 72.02 -5.43
CA ALA A 458 -46.25 71.53 -6.62
C ALA A 458 -45.26 70.86 -7.60
N PRO A 459 -45.69 69.85 -8.36
CA PRO A 459 -44.85 69.24 -9.38
C PRO A 459 -44.49 70.28 -10.46
N PRO A 460 -43.23 70.35 -10.93
CA PRO A 460 -42.91 71.13 -12.11
C PRO A 460 -43.66 70.55 -13.32
N ASN A 461 -44.43 71.41 -13.98
CA ASN A 461 -45.09 71.16 -15.27
C ASN A 461 -44.10 70.54 -16.27
N PHE A 462 -44.33 69.28 -16.62
CA PHE A 462 -43.83 68.73 -17.88
C PHE A 462 -44.58 69.42 -19.02
N ARG A 463 -43.91 70.33 -19.72
CA ARG A 463 -44.33 70.72 -21.06
C ARG A 463 -44.02 69.54 -22.00
N PRO A 464 -44.98 69.11 -22.84
CA PRO A 464 -44.72 68.07 -23.82
C PRO A 464 -43.81 68.63 -24.92
N VAL A 465 -42.78 67.85 -25.24
CA VAL A 465 -41.89 68.09 -26.37
C VAL A 465 -42.69 67.82 -27.64
N THR A 466 -43.00 68.85 -28.41
CA THR A 466 -43.38 68.70 -29.82
C THR A 466 -42.11 68.75 -30.67
N ASN A 467 -41.84 67.62 -31.31
CA ASN A 467 -40.93 67.33 -32.43
C ASN A 467 -39.53 67.94 -32.47
#